data_AF-A0A0V8INY4-F1
#
_entry.id   AF-A0A0V8INY4-F1
#
_cell.length_a   1.000
_cell.length_b   1.000
_cell.length_c   1.000
_cell.angle_alpha   90.00
_cell.angle_beta   90.00
_cell.angle_gamma   90.00
#
_symmetry.space_group_name_H-M   'P 1'
#
loop_
_entity.id
_entity.type
_entity.pdbx_description
1 polymer ?
#
loop_
_entity_poly.entity_id
_entity_poly.type
_entity_poly.pdbx_seq_one_letter_code
_entity_poly.pdbx_strand_id
1 'polypeptide(L)'
;MARIANSITELIGETPVVKLNHLAGEDAADIYLKLEFMNPGSSVKDRIALAMIEKAEEEGALKPGDTLIEPTSGNTGIGLAMVAAAKGYKSVIVMPDTMSMERRNLLRAFGAELVLTPGAEGMGGAIRKAEALSQENGYFLTQQFKNQANPEIHRKTTGREIIAQFPDGLDGFISGIGTGGTITGAGEVLKESFPDIKVYAVEPTDSPVLSGGKPGPHKIQGIGAGFVPDTLNTSVYDEVLQITNDEAFEYARRAAREEGILGGISSGAAIAAALKVAKKLGKGKKVLAIIPSNGERYLSTPLYQFDEAE
;
A
#
# COMPACT_ATOMS: atom_id res chain seq x y z
N MET A 1 -10.17 26.05 9.03
CA MET A 1 -9.39 26.97 8.18
C MET A 1 -9.53 26.52 6.73
N ALA A 2 -9.42 27.43 5.75
CA ALA A 2 -9.40 27.03 4.34
C ALA A 2 -8.12 26.23 4.06
N ARG A 3 -8.25 25.02 3.48
CA ARG A 3 -7.11 24.20 3.05
C ARG A 3 -6.86 24.49 1.56
N ILE A 4 -5.91 25.37 1.26
CA ILE A 4 -5.47 25.69 -0.11
C ILE A 4 -4.03 25.21 -0.22
N ALA A 5 -3.78 24.24 -1.11
CA ALA A 5 -2.46 23.66 -1.34
C ALA A 5 -1.76 24.34 -2.53
N ASN A 6 -0.44 24.53 -2.44
CA ASN A 6 0.38 25.06 -3.54
C ASN A 6 0.82 23.97 -4.52
N SER A 7 0.77 22.71 -4.09
CA SER A 7 1.18 21.55 -4.88
C SER A 7 0.30 20.35 -4.56
N ILE A 8 0.16 19.43 -5.51
CA ILE A 8 -0.51 18.13 -5.30
C ILE A 8 0.16 17.32 -4.18
N THR A 9 1.46 17.54 -3.94
CA THR A 9 2.22 16.85 -2.88
C THR A 9 1.77 17.24 -1.48
N GLU A 10 1.24 18.46 -1.27
CA GLU A 10 0.69 18.93 0.02
C GLU A 10 -0.69 18.31 0.33
N LEU A 11 -1.29 17.61 -0.64
CA LEU A 11 -2.54 16.88 -0.48
C LEU A 11 -2.33 15.39 -0.18
N ILE A 12 -1.07 14.94 -0.09
CA ILE A 12 -0.74 13.57 0.32
C ILE A 12 -0.89 13.46 1.84
N GLY A 13 -1.61 12.43 2.28
CA GLY A 13 -1.92 12.19 3.69
C GLY A 13 -3.22 12.81 4.17
N GLU A 14 -3.41 12.84 5.49
CA GLU A 14 -4.66 13.26 6.14
C GLU A 14 -5.90 12.52 5.63
N THR A 15 -5.73 11.25 5.27
CA THR A 15 -6.82 10.45 4.70
C THR A 15 -7.89 10.16 5.75
N PRO A 16 -9.17 10.13 5.37
CA PRO A 16 -10.24 9.92 6.33
C PRO A 16 -10.30 8.45 6.80
N VAL A 17 -11.01 8.27 7.90
CA VAL A 17 -11.40 6.97 8.42
C VAL A 17 -12.92 6.86 8.34
N VAL A 18 -13.42 5.68 7.95
CA VAL A 18 -14.85 5.37 7.88
C VAL A 18 -15.16 4.08 8.61
N LYS A 19 -16.32 4.00 9.28
CA LYS A 19 -16.80 2.78 9.95
C LYS A 19 -17.51 1.86 8.95
N LEU A 20 -17.28 0.55 9.05
CA LEU A 20 -18.11 -0.48 8.41
C LEU A 20 -19.38 -0.72 9.23
N ASN A 21 -20.55 -0.68 8.58
CA ASN A 21 -21.84 -0.74 9.27
C ASN A 21 -22.60 -2.05 9.03
N HIS A 22 -22.40 -2.69 7.88
CA HIS A 22 -23.19 -3.82 7.40
C HIS A 22 -22.43 -5.14 7.42
N LEU A 23 -21.10 -5.10 7.25
CA LEU A 23 -20.28 -6.31 7.21
C LEU A 23 -19.95 -6.90 8.60
N ALA A 24 -19.91 -6.07 9.64
CA ALA A 24 -19.62 -6.52 11.00
C ALA A 24 -20.87 -7.12 11.66
N GLY A 25 -20.70 -8.23 12.38
CA GLY A 25 -21.79 -8.83 13.17
C GLY A 25 -22.14 -7.99 14.41
N GLU A 26 -23.36 -8.11 14.92
CA GLU A 26 -23.87 -7.28 16.05
C GLU A 26 -23.04 -7.39 17.34
N ASP A 27 -22.40 -8.53 17.56
CA ASP A 27 -21.56 -8.82 18.73
C ASP A 27 -20.06 -8.64 18.46
N ALA A 28 -19.68 -8.21 17.25
CA ALA A 28 -18.29 -7.97 16.88
C ALA A 28 -17.81 -6.60 17.35
N ALA A 29 -16.48 -6.42 17.36
CA ALA A 29 -15.87 -5.11 17.51
C ALA A 29 -16.26 -4.18 16.34
N ASP A 30 -16.24 -2.87 16.59
CA ASP A 30 -16.38 -1.88 15.53
C ASP A 30 -15.17 -1.95 14.59
N ILE A 31 -15.44 -1.99 13.29
CA ILE A 31 -14.39 -1.98 12.25
C ILE A 31 -14.34 -0.63 11.57
N TYR A 32 -13.14 -0.06 11.51
CA TYR A 32 -12.84 1.21 10.87
C TYR A 32 -11.83 1.00 9.75
N LEU A 33 -11.96 1.78 8.69
CA LEU A 33 -11.16 1.68 7.49
C LEU A 33 -10.43 3.01 7.23
N LYS A 34 -9.10 2.98 7.19
CA LYS A 34 -8.26 4.12 6.79
C LYS A 34 -8.15 4.16 5.27
N LEU A 35 -8.78 5.16 4.65
CA LEU A 35 -8.99 5.22 3.20
C LEU A 35 -7.79 5.81 2.46
N GLU A 36 -6.68 5.06 2.42
CA GLU A 36 -5.46 5.48 1.71
C GLU A 36 -5.64 5.64 0.20
N PHE A 37 -6.73 5.12 -0.36
CA PHE A 37 -7.11 5.42 -1.73
C PHE A 37 -7.55 6.86 -1.98
N MET A 38 -7.74 7.66 -0.93
CA MET A 38 -8.08 9.08 -1.04
C MET A 38 -6.85 10.00 -1.10
N ASN A 39 -5.64 9.44 -1.12
CA ASN A 39 -4.47 10.21 -1.56
C ASN A 39 -4.62 10.57 -3.06
N PRO A 40 -3.94 11.63 -3.57
CA PRO A 40 -4.13 12.13 -4.93
C PRO A 40 -3.88 11.13 -6.06
N GLY A 41 -2.85 10.29 -5.92
CA GLY A 41 -2.51 9.16 -6.80
C GLY A 41 -3.29 7.88 -6.47
N SER A 42 -4.34 8.00 -5.67
CA SER A 42 -5.32 6.98 -5.29
C SER A 42 -4.75 5.76 -4.58
N SER A 43 -3.65 5.92 -3.83
CA SER A 43 -3.11 4.85 -3.00
C SER A 43 -2.19 5.31 -1.86
N VAL A 44 -1.95 4.42 -0.91
CA VAL A 44 -0.96 4.59 0.18
C VAL A 44 0.45 4.91 -0.30
N LYS A 45 0.78 4.59 -1.56
CA LYS A 45 2.14 4.70 -2.08
C LYS A 45 2.56 6.13 -2.38
N ASP A 46 1.61 7.06 -2.44
CA ASP A 46 1.90 8.48 -2.64
C ASP A 46 2.75 9.02 -1.47
N ARG A 47 2.46 8.55 -0.25
CA ARG A 47 3.23 8.89 0.96
C ARG A 47 4.70 8.52 0.82
N ILE A 48 4.98 7.28 0.42
CA ILE A 48 6.36 6.77 0.35
C ILE A 48 7.08 7.35 -0.85
N ALA A 49 6.37 7.62 -1.95
CA ALA A 49 6.94 8.27 -3.13
C ALA A 49 7.46 9.66 -2.76
N LEU A 50 6.62 10.47 -2.09
CA LEU A 50 7.03 11.79 -1.61
C LEU A 50 8.20 11.70 -0.64
N ALA A 51 8.10 10.84 0.38
CA ALA A 51 9.12 10.75 1.41
C ALA A 51 10.48 10.25 0.90
N MET A 52 10.51 9.28 -0.03
CA MET A 52 11.76 8.80 -0.61
C MET A 52 12.43 9.87 -1.48
N ILE A 53 11.66 10.69 -2.20
CA ILE A 53 12.18 11.80 -3.01
C ILE A 53 12.69 12.91 -2.09
N GLU A 54 11.90 13.36 -1.12
CA GLU A 54 12.29 14.43 -0.20
C GLU A 54 13.51 14.06 0.64
N LYS A 55 13.60 12.79 1.08
CA LYS A 55 14.79 12.30 1.77
C LYS A 55 16.05 12.38 0.89
N ALA A 56 15.92 12.03 -0.39
CA ALA A 56 17.03 12.11 -1.33
C ALA A 56 17.43 13.56 -1.66
N GLU A 57 16.46 14.49 -1.71
CA GLU A 57 16.71 15.93 -1.81
C GLU A 57 17.49 16.45 -0.59
N GLU A 58 17.02 16.13 0.62
CA GLU A 58 17.64 16.52 1.89
C GLU A 58 19.10 16.03 2.01
N GLU A 59 19.39 14.82 1.53
CA GLU A 59 20.72 14.23 1.55
C GLU A 59 21.61 14.69 0.38
N GLY A 60 21.06 15.46 -0.57
CA GLY A 60 21.76 15.90 -1.78
C GLY A 60 22.04 14.78 -2.78
N ALA A 61 21.42 13.61 -2.58
CA ALA A 61 21.50 12.46 -3.49
C ALA A 61 20.66 12.66 -4.76
N LEU A 62 19.67 13.56 -4.71
CA LEU A 62 18.82 13.94 -5.83
C LEU A 62 18.85 15.46 -6.03
N LYS A 63 19.23 15.92 -7.23
CA LYS A 63 19.37 17.33 -7.61
C LYS A 63 18.27 17.76 -8.57
N PRO A 64 17.89 19.05 -8.61
CA PRO A 64 16.83 19.52 -9.51
C PRO A 64 17.02 19.07 -10.96
N GLY A 65 15.98 18.44 -11.53
CA GLY A 65 15.98 17.92 -12.90
C GLY A 65 16.60 16.52 -13.08
N ASP A 66 17.06 15.88 -12.00
CA ASP A 66 17.56 14.50 -12.03
C ASP A 66 16.46 13.48 -12.41
N THR A 67 16.90 12.25 -12.67
CA THR A 67 16.04 11.13 -13.03
C THR A 67 15.93 10.13 -11.90
N LEU A 68 14.69 9.84 -11.50
CA LEU A 68 14.33 8.73 -10.64
C LEU A 68 14.19 7.44 -11.45
N ILE A 69 14.57 6.31 -10.87
CA ILE A 69 14.29 4.99 -11.44
C ILE A 69 13.79 4.03 -10.37
N GLU A 70 12.76 3.24 -10.69
CA GLU A 70 12.24 2.20 -9.80
C GLU A 70 11.74 0.98 -10.58
N PRO A 71 12.14 -0.24 -10.20
CA PRO A 71 11.54 -1.46 -10.73
C PRO A 71 10.20 -1.73 -10.04
N THR A 72 9.09 -1.32 -10.67
CA THR A 72 7.75 -1.54 -10.13
C THR A 72 6.69 -1.50 -11.20
N SER A 73 5.67 -2.34 -11.07
CA SER A 73 4.46 -2.32 -11.89
C SER A 73 3.21 -1.86 -11.13
N GLY A 74 3.39 -1.48 -9.87
CA GLY A 74 2.30 -1.23 -8.94
C GLY A 74 2.08 0.25 -8.62
N ASN A 75 1.41 0.46 -7.50
CA ASN A 75 1.03 1.78 -7.01
C ASN A 75 2.25 2.69 -6.71
N THR A 76 3.42 2.11 -6.39
CA THR A 76 4.65 2.89 -6.13
C THR A 76 5.11 3.63 -7.38
N GLY A 77 5.02 3.01 -8.56
CA GLY A 77 5.39 3.68 -9.81
C GLY A 77 4.49 4.87 -10.10
N ILE A 78 3.19 4.75 -9.80
CA ILE A 78 2.21 5.82 -10.00
C ILE A 78 2.49 6.98 -9.05
N GLY A 79 2.71 6.69 -7.76
CA GLY A 79 3.08 7.70 -6.77
C GLY A 79 4.38 8.43 -7.14
N LEU A 80 5.41 7.69 -7.54
CA LEU A 80 6.70 8.25 -7.96
C LEU A 80 6.55 9.11 -9.21
N ALA A 81 5.84 8.66 -10.24
CA ALA A 81 5.62 9.43 -11.46
C ALA A 81 4.86 10.74 -11.17
N MET A 82 3.80 10.68 -10.36
CA MET A 82 3.03 11.86 -9.96
C MET A 82 3.88 12.88 -9.19
N VAL A 83 4.64 12.42 -8.18
CA VAL A 83 5.49 13.32 -7.38
C VAL A 83 6.66 13.86 -8.20
N ALA A 84 7.26 13.03 -9.07
CA ALA A 84 8.32 13.45 -9.98
C ALA A 84 7.84 14.59 -10.89
N ALA A 85 6.67 14.41 -11.51
CA ALA A 85 6.07 15.44 -12.37
C ALA A 85 5.81 16.75 -11.59
N ALA A 86 5.27 16.65 -10.38
CA ALA A 86 4.98 17.82 -9.55
C ALA A 86 6.24 18.58 -9.09
N LYS A 87 7.35 17.87 -8.86
CA LYS A 87 8.61 18.44 -8.37
C LYS A 87 9.64 18.71 -9.48
N GLY A 88 9.32 18.41 -10.74
CA GLY A 88 10.18 18.68 -11.90
C GLY A 88 11.30 17.66 -12.13
N TYR A 89 11.13 16.42 -11.67
CA TYR A 89 12.04 15.30 -11.94
C TYR A 89 11.60 14.50 -13.15
N LYS A 90 12.55 13.80 -13.78
CA LYS A 90 12.25 12.72 -14.71
C LYS A 90 12.01 11.44 -13.92
N SER A 91 11.15 10.55 -14.42
CA SER A 91 10.92 9.25 -13.79
C SER A 91 10.95 8.14 -14.83
N VAL A 92 11.74 7.10 -14.56
CA VAL A 92 11.83 5.87 -15.34
C VAL A 92 11.25 4.72 -14.51
N ILE A 93 10.20 4.09 -15.01
CA ILE A 93 9.58 2.94 -14.35
C ILE A 93 9.88 1.69 -15.16
N VAL A 94 10.55 0.73 -14.50
CA VAL A 94 10.94 -0.55 -15.11
C VAL A 94 9.95 -1.62 -14.70
N MET A 95 9.32 -2.30 -15.66
CA MET A 95 8.30 -3.31 -15.38
C MET A 95 8.25 -4.41 -16.44
N PRO A 96 7.71 -5.60 -16.12
CA PRO A 96 7.42 -6.62 -17.12
C PRO A 96 6.40 -6.14 -18.18
N ASP A 97 6.56 -6.58 -19.43
CA ASP A 97 5.66 -6.27 -20.55
C ASP A 97 4.23 -6.84 -20.41
N THR A 98 4.03 -7.79 -19.49
CA THR A 98 2.74 -8.39 -19.13
C THR A 98 1.81 -7.46 -18.37
N MET A 99 2.28 -6.27 -17.98
CA MET A 99 1.47 -5.31 -17.23
C MET A 99 0.39 -4.65 -18.10
N SER A 100 -0.75 -4.36 -17.50
CA SER A 100 -1.94 -3.88 -18.21
C SER A 100 -1.68 -2.56 -18.95
N MET A 101 -2.43 -2.32 -20.03
CA MET A 101 -2.31 -1.09 -20.82
C MET A 101 -2.75 0.13 -20.02
N GLU A 102 -3.78 0.00 -19.18
CA GLU A 102 -4.29 1.08 -18.35
C GLU A 102 -3.21 1.60 -17.39
N ARG A 103 -2.45 0.70 -16.75
CA ARG A 103 -1.34 1.08 -15.86
C ARG A 103 -0.22 1.79 -16.62
N ARG A 104 0.17 1.26 -17.79
CA ARG A 104 1.19 1.88 -18.63
C ARG A 104 0.77 3.27 -19.11
N ASN A 105 -0.49 3.43 -19.49
CA ASN A 105 -1.03 4.72 -19.93
C ASN A 105 -1.10 5.72 -18.79
N LEU A 106 -1.50 5.31 -17.59
CA LEU A 106 -1.53 6.18 -16.41
C LEU A 106 -0.13 6.71 -16.05
N LEU A 107 0.88 5.83 -16.06
CA LEU A 107 2.26 6.24 -15.81
C LEU A 107 2.79 7.23 -16.87
N ARG A 108 2.50 6.97 -18.15
CA ARG A 108 2.84 7.90 -19.23
C ARG A 108 2.10 9.23 -19.14
N ALA A 109 0.86 9.23 -18.64
CA ALA A 109 0.10 10.47 -18.42
C ALA A 109 0.76 11.37 -17.37
N PHE A 110 1.45 10.78 -16.39
CA PHE A 110 2.33 11.50 -15.46
C PHE A 110 3.74 11.78 -16.02
N GLY A 111 3.99 11.50 -17.30
CA GLY A 111 5.28 11.76 -17.95
C GLY A 111 6.38 10.74 -17.66
N ALA A 112 6.04 9.58 -17.07
CA ALA A 112 7.04 8.54 -16.82
C ALA A 112 7.49 7.85 -18.12
N GLU A 113 8.80 7.69 -18.26
CA GLU A 113 9.39 6.79 -19.24
C GLU A 113 9.21 5.35 -18.76
N LEU A 114 8.78 4.47 -19.65
CA LEU A 114 8.57 3.06 -19.34
C LEU A 114 9.62 2.20 -20.02
N VAL A 115 10.38 1.45 -19.22
CA VAL A 115 11.28 0.42 -19.70
C VAL A 115 10.62 -0.93 -19.46
N LEU A 116 10.24 -1.61 -20.55
CA LEU A 116 9.60 -2.92 -20.48
C LEU A 116 10.66 -4.03 -20.51
N THR A 117 10.55 -4.98 -19.59
CA THR A 117 11.38 -6.20 -19.56
C THR A 117 10.54 -7.43 -19.95
N PRO A 118 11.16 -8.52 -20.43
CA PRO A 118 10.44 -9.74 -20.78
C PRO A 118 9.60 -10.28 -19.61
N GLY A 119 8.32 -10.58 -19.87
CA GLY A 119 7.40 -11.12 -18.87
C GLY A 119 7.89 -12.39 -18.16
N ALA A 120 8.61 -13.25 -18.88
CA ALA A 120 9.17 -14.50 -18.35
C ALA A 120 10.21 -14.29 -17.23
N GLU A 121 10.86 -13.13 -17.17
CA GLU A 121 11.81 -12.80 -16.10
C GLU A 121 11.15 -12.18 -14.86
N GLY A 122 9.86 -11.84 -14.96
CA GLY A 122 9.09 -11.22 -13.89
C GLY A 122 9.76 -9.98 -13.29
N MET A 123 9.49 -9.73 -12.01
CA MET A 123 10.09 -8.59 -11.31
C MET A 123 11.61 -8.73 -11.13
N GLY A 124 12.17 -9.94 -11.12
CA GLY A 124 13.61 -10.16 -11.05
C GLY A 124 14.35 -9.55 -12.24
N GLY A 125 13.80 -9.68 -13.45
CA GLY A 125 14.32 -9.02 -14.66
C GLY A 125 14.21 -7.50 -14.58
N ALA A 126 13.07 -6.98 -14.12
CA ALA A 126 12.87 -5.55 -13.94
C ALA A 126 13.88 -4.93 -12.94
N ILE A 127 14.16 -5.61 -11.82
CA ILE A 127 15.16 -5.17 -10.83
C ILE A 127 16.55 -5.09 -11.45
N ARG A 128 17.03 -6.17 -12.09
CA ARG A 128 18.35 -6.17 -12.74
C ARG A 128 18.48 -5.06 -13.77
N LYS A 129 17.43 -4.83 -14.58
CA LYS A 129 17.43 -3.78 -15.60
C LYS A 129 17.45 -2.38 -14.98
N ALA A 130 16.71 -2.15 -13.90
CA ALA A 130 16.71 -0.88 -13.19
C ALA A 130 18.07 -0.59 -12.54
N GLU A 131 18.70 -1.58 -11.92
CA GLU A 131 20.04 -1.46 -11.34
C GLU A 131 21.09 -1.14 -12.40
N ALA A 132 21.07 -1.84 -13.54
CA ALA A 132 21.97 -1.57 -14.66
C ALA A 132 21.81 -0.15 -15.21
N LEU A 133 20.57 0.29 -15.44
CA LEU A 133 20.29 1.65 -15.93
C LEU A 133 20.68 2.73 -14.91
N SER A 134 20.47 2.48 -13.62
CA SER A 134 20.90 3.37 -12.55
C SER A 134 22.42 3.53 -12.53
N GLN A 135 23.18 2.44 -12.65
CA GLN A 135 24.64 2.48 -12.69
C GLN A 135 25.18 3.16 -13.96
N GLU A 136 24.57 2.88 -15.12
CA GLU A 136 24.99 3.42 -16.41
C GLU A 136 24.76 4.93 -16.51
N ASN A 137 23.61 5.42 -16.03
CA ASN A 137 23.17 6.79 -16.25
C ASN A 137 23.23 7.67 -14.99
N GLY A 138 23.59 7.12 -13.84
CA GLY A 138 23.57 7.82 -12.55
C GLY A 138 22.16 8.16 -12.04
N TYR A 139 21.13 7.42 -12.48
CA TYR A 139 19.75 7.65 -12.03
C TYR A 139 19.58 7.25 -10.56
N PHE A 140 18.77 8.00 -9.83
CA PHE A 140 18.48 7.71 -8.42
C PHE A 140 17.51 6.53 -8.29
N LEU A 141 18.01 5.40 -7.78
CA LEU A 141 17.22 4.19 -7.55
C LEU A 141 16.49 4.28 -6.19
N THR A 142 15.15 4.36 -6.20
CA THR A 142 14.39 4.69 -4.99
C THR A 142 14.33 3.56 -3.95
N GLN A 143 14.28 2.30 -4.40
CA GLN A 143 14.39 1.07 -3.59
C GLN A 143 13.34 0.94 -2.49
N GLN A 144 12.05 0.87 -2.84
CA GLN A 144 10.95 0.90 -1.86
C GLN A 144 11.00 -0.18 -0.75
N PHE A 145 11.68 -1.31 -0.99
CA PHE A 145 11.82 -2.41 -0.02
C PHE A 145 13.01 -2.25 0.93
N LYS A 146 13.91 -1.29 0.68
CA LYS A 146 15.13 -1.03 1.47
C LYS A 146 15.17 0.36 2.08
N ASN A 147 14.55 1.33 1.39
CA ASN A 147 14.62 2.74 1.75
C ASN A 147 13.85 3.03 3.04
N GLN A 148 14.55 3.43 4.09
CA GLN A 148 13.97 3.66 5.42
C GLN A 148 13.06 4.90 5.48
N ALA A 149 13.05 5.77 4.46
CA ALA A 149 12.04 6.82 4.33
C ALA A 149 10.61 6.26 4.20
N ASN A 150 10.46 5.03 3.70
CA ASN A 150 9.17 4.34 3.57
C ASN A 150 8.50 4.05 4.94
N PRO A 151 9.09 3.29 5.87
CA PRO A 151 8.50 3.15 7.21
C PRO A 151 8.46 4.50 7.95
N GLU A 152 9.45 5.37 7.76
CA GLU A 152 9.53 6.64 8.48
C GLU A 152 8.35 7.57 8.19
N ILE A 153 7.88 7.66 6.93
CA ILE A 153 6.73 8.51 6.64
C ILE A 153 5.46 8.01 7.33
N HIS A 154 5.32 6.70 7.49
CA HIS A 154 4.19 6.12 8.21
C HIS A 154 4.26 6.35 9.72
N ARG A 155 5.47 6.44 10.31
CA ARG A 155 5.65 6.92 11.71
C ARG A 155 5.21 8.37 11.85
N LYS A 156 5.71 9.24 10.96
CA LYS A 156 5.49 10.68 11.02
C LYS A 156 4.06 11.10 10.70
N THR A 157 3.37 10.35 9.83
CA THR A 157 2.03 10.72 9.33
C THR A 157 0.99 9.68 9.68
N THR A 158 0.96 8.54 9.00
CA THR A 158 -0.13 7.54 9.11
C THR A 158 -0.44 7.13 10.56
N GLY A 159 0.57 6.80 11.36
CA GLY A 159 0.38 6.46 12.78
C GLY A 159 -0.19 7.63 13.60
N ARG A 160 0.35 8.85 13.41
CA ARG A 160 -0.11 10.06 14.10
C ARG A 160 -1.53 10.48 13.70
N GLU A 161 -1.86 10.36 12.42
CA GLU A 161 -3.22 10.58 11.93
C GLU A 161 -4.20 9.63 12.60
N ILE A 162 -3.86 8.34 12.71
CA ILE A 162 -4.71 7.35 13.40
C ILE A 162 -4.86 7.71 14.88
N ILE A 163 -3.78 8.09 15.58
CA ILE A 163 -3.88 8.53 16.99
C ILE A 163 -4.85 9.70 17.13
N ALA A 164 -4.73 10.72 16.27
CA ALA A 164 -5.62 11.88 16.29
C ALA A 164 -7.08 11.51 15.96
N GLN A 165 -7.30 10.48 15.12
CA GLN A 165 -8.62 9.98 14.73
C GLN A 165 -9.26 9.09 15.81
N PHE A 166 -8.48 8.56 16.76
CA PHE A 166 -8.93 7.67 17.82
C PHE A 166 -8.48 8.16 19.21
N PRO A 167 -8.94 9.34 19.66
CA PRO A 167 -8.55 9.89 20.97
C PRO A 167 -8.95 8.99 22.15
N ASP A 168 -10.01 8.19 21.98
CA ASP A 168 -10.50 7.24 22.98
C ASP A 168 -9.89 5.84 22.87
N GLY A 169 -8.84 5.68 22.06
CA GLY A 169 -8.11 4.41 21.90
C GLY A 169 -8.58 3.54 20.74
N LEU A 170 -7.72 2.56 20.43
CA LEU A 170 -7.85 1.57 19.36
C LEU A 170 -7.29 0.23 19.87
N ASP A 171 -8.02 -0.87 19.66
CA ASP A 171 -7.63 -2.19 20.19
C ASP A 171 -6.91 -3.06 19.16
N GLY A 172 -7.17 -2.85 17.86
CA GLY A 172 -6.56 -3.62 16.77
C GLY A 172 -6.13 -2.75 15.59
N PHE A 173 -4.94 -3.00 15.05
CA PHE A 173 -4.44 -2.38 13.82
C PHE A 173 -4.04 -3.44 12.80
N ILE A 174 -4.57 -3.34 11.58
CA ILE A 174 -4.44 -4.37 10.55
C ILE A 174 -3.84 -3.75 9.29
N SER A 175 -2.75 -4.36 8.80
CA SER A 175 -2.09 -3.91 7.58
C SER A 175 -1.54 -5.08 6.77
N GLY A 176 -1.85 -5.08 5.47
CA GLY A 176 -1.28 -6.03 4.53
C GLY A 176 0.17 -5.73 4.17
N ILE A 177 0.99 -6.77 4.08
CA ILE A 177 2.45 -6.61 3.94
C ILE A 177 2.89 -6.69 2.48
N GLY A 178 3.11 -5.52 1.88
CA GLY A 178 3.87 -5.35 0.64
C GLY A 178 5.34 -5.06 0.95
N THR A 179 5.67 -3.78 1.10
CA THR A 179 7.01 -3.34 1.55
C THR A 179 7.18 -3.44 3.06
N GLY A 180 6.10 -3.57 3.83
CA GLY A 180 6.15 -3.57 5.29
C GLY A 180 6.30 -2.19 5.94
N GLY A 181 6.44 -1.11 5.15
CA GLY A 181 6.63 0.23 5.72
C GLY A 181 5.42 0.71 6.53
N THR A 182 4.20 0.47 6.06
CA THR A 182 2.98 0.90 6.75
C THR A 182 2.82 0.24 8.12
N ILE A 183 2.96 -1.09 8.20
CA ILE A 183 2.84 -1.79 9.49
C ILE A 183 3.98 -1.43 10.44
N THR A 184 5.20 -1.26 9.92
CA THR A 184 6.38 -0.91 10.70
C THR A 184 6.21 0.47 11.31
N GLY A 185 6.01 1.48 10.45
CA GLY A 185 5.98 2.85 10.92
C GLY A 185 4.74 3.18 11.74
N ALA A 186 3.55 2.84 11.23
CA ALA A 186 2.33 3.12 11.97
C ALA A 186 2.20 2.23 13.21
N GLY A 187 2.57 0.94 13.11
CA GLY A 187 2.46 -0.01 14.23
C GLY A 187 3.34 0.36 15.43
N GLU A 188 4.57 0.81 15.19
CA GLU A 188 5.47 1.26 16.28
C GLU A 188 4.86 2.44 17.04
N VAL A 189 4.43 3.49 16.32
CA VAL A 189 3.83 4.69 16.90
C VAL A 189 2.51 4.38 17.62
N LEU A 190 1.71 3.45 17.08
CA LEU A 190 0.47 3.02 17.71
C LEU A 190 0.72 2.22 18.99
N LYS A 191 1.73 1.35 19.03
CA LYS A 191 2.09 0.59 20.24
C LYS A 191 2.61 1.49 21.37
N GLU A 192 3.30 2.57 21.03
CA GLU A 192 3.71 3.59 22.02
C GLU A 192 2.50 4.34 22.60
N SER A 193 1.48 4.60 21.78
CA SER A 193 0.32 5.42 22.17
C SER A 193 -0.82 4.63 22.80
N PHE A 194 -0.99 3.38 22.39
CA PHE A 194 -2.05 2.47 22.83
C PHE A 194 -1.40 1.17 23.35
N PRO A 195 -1.01 1.09 24.64
CA PRO A 195 -0.19 0.00 25.16
C PRO A 195 -0.79 -1.41 24.97
N ASP A 196 -2.11 -1.52 24.92
CA ASP A 196 -2.83 -2.79 24.78
C ASP A 196 -3.18 -3.12 23.31
N ILE A 197 -2.82 -2.27 22.34
CA ILE A 197 -3.16 -2.50 20.94
C ILE A 197 -2.48 -3.77 20.41
N LYS A 198 -3.24 -4.55 19.64
CA LYS A 198 -2.70 -5.66 18.86
C LYS A 198 -2.51 -5.27 17.41
N VAL A 199 -1.32 -5.55 16.89
CA VAL A 199 -0.95 -5.26 15.51
C VAL A 199 -0.95 -6.56 14.70
N TYR A 200 -1.68 -6.59 13.60
CA TYR A 200 -1.88 -7.77 12.77
C TYR A 200 -1.32 -7.54 11.37
N ALA A 201 -0.37 -8.38 10.97
CA ALA A 201 0.11 -8.46 9.60
C ALA A 201 -0.84 -9.31 8.76
N VAL A 202 -1.07 -8.93 7.50
CA VAL A 202 -1.83 -9.75 6.55
C VAL A 202 -0.95 -10.18 5.39
N GLU A 203 -0.98 -11.48 5.08
CA GLU A 203 -0.29 -12.07 3.93
C GLU A 203 -1.18 -13.09 3.18
N PRO A 204 -0.87 -13.40 1.91
CA PRO A 204 -1.59 -14.44 1.16
C PRO A 204 -1.28 -15.84 1.67
N THR A 205 -2.29 -16.71 1.76
CA THR A 205 -2.10 -18.15 2.06
C THR A 205 -1.17 -18.85 1.07
N ASP A 206 -1.17 -18.42 -0.19
CA ASP A 206 -0.40 -19.05 -1.27
C ASP A 206 1.07 -18.57 -1.31
N SER A 207 1.43 -17.56 -0.51
CA SER A 207 2.80 -17.07 -0.36
C SER A 207 3.10 -16.64 1.09
N PRO A 208 2.98 -17.54 2.08
CA PRO A 208 2.95 -17.17 3.49
C PRO A 208 4.37 -17.14 4.09
N VAL A 209 5.21 -16.25 3.55
CA VAL A 209 6.64 -16.16 3.90
C VAL A 209 6.83 -15.71 5.36
N LEU A 210 5.98 -14.81 5.86
CA LEU A 210 6.06 -14.35 7.26
C LEU A 210 5.65 -15.44 8.25
N SER A 211 4.82 -16.39 7.82
CA SER A 211 4.45 -17.59 8.58
C SER A 211 5.42 -18.77 8.41
N GLY A 212 6.58 -18.58 7.76
CA GLY A 212 7.59 -19.63 7.54
C GLY A 212 7.32 -20.56 6.35
N GLY A 213 6.32 -20.27 5.54
CA GLY A 213 6.06 -21.00 4.30
C GLY A 213 6.96 -20.56 3.14
N LYS A 214 6.73 -21.14 1.96
CA LYS A 214 7.47 -20.82 0.74
C LYS A 214 6.76 -19.72 -0.06
N PRO A 215 7.49 -18.88 -0.80
CA PRO A 215 6.87 -17.97 -1.75
C PRO A 215 6.13 -18.73 -2.85
N GLY A 216 5.01 -18.20 -3.30
CA GLY A 216 4.17 -18.81 -4.33
C GLY A 216 3.33 -17.78 -5.10
N PRO A 217 2.79 -18.16 -6.27
CA PRO A 217 1.96 -17.26 -7.06
C PRO A 217 0.61 -17.01 -6.35
N HIS A 218 0.19 -15.75 -6.26
CA HIS A 218 -1.09 -15.36 -5.69
C HIS A 218 -1.69 -14.16 -6.43
N LYS A 219 -2.98 -13.86 -6.17
CA LYS A 219 -3.73 -12.78 -6.86
C LYS A 219 -3.87 -11.51 -6.04
N ILE A 220 -3.51 -11.52 -4.74
CA ILE A 220 -3.62 -10.37 -3.84
C ILE A 220 -2.59 -9.27 -4.15
N GLN A 221 -2.83 -8.49 -5.20
CA GLN A 221 -1.91 -7.44 -5.65
C GLN A 221 -1.66 -6.38 -4.56
N GLY A 222 -0.37 -6.10 -4.31
CA GLY A 222 0.10 -5.08 -3.38
C GLY A 222 0.67 -5.63 -2.06
N ILE A 223 0.47 -6.93 -1.77
CA ILE A 223 1.06 -7.63 -0.61
C ILE A 223 1.74 -8.93 -1.07
N GLY A 224 2.40 -9.66 -0.16
CA GLY A 224 2.95 -10.98 -0.46
C GLY A 224 4.16 -10.94 -1.41
N ALA A 225 5.16 -10.10 -1.13
CA ALA A 225 6.29 -9.89 -2.05
C ALA A 225 7.17 -11.12 -2.32
N GLY A 226 6.96 -12.24 -1.61
CA GLY A 226 7.73 -13.47 -1.75
C GLY A 226 9.07 -13.48 -0.99
N PHE A 227 9.33 -12.45 -0.20
CA PHE A 227 10.48 -12.32 0.71
C PHE A 227 10.12 -11.36 1.86
N VAL A 228 10.97 -11.32 2.90
CA VAL A 228 10.84 -10.37 4.02
C VAL A 228 11.57 -9.07 3.65
N PRO A 229 10.90 -7.91 3.49
CA PRO A 229 11.56 -6.65 3.13
C PRO A 229 12.43 -6.08 4.27
N ASP A 230 13.52 -5.39 3.94
CA ASP A 230 14.37 -4.70 4.93
C ASP A 230 13.64 -3.54 5.63
N THR A 231 12.57 -3.03 5.02
CA THR A 231 11.68 -2.01 5.61
C THR A 231 10.63 -2.59 6.57
N LEU A 232 10.58 -3.91 6.77
CA LEU A 232 9.66 -4.56 7.70
C LEU A 232 10.34 -4.85 9.05
N ASN A 233 9.86 -4.22 10.12
CA ASN A 233 10.15 -4.65 11.48
C ASN A 233 9.22 -5.81 11.88
N THR A 234 9.72 -7.04 11.92
CA THR A 234 8.90 -8.22 12.24
C THR A 234 8.52 -8.33 13.72
N SER A 235 9.16 -7.55 14.61
CA SER A 235 8.80 -7.50 16.04
C SER A 235 7.59 -6.61 16.34
N VAL A 236 7.15 -5.80 15.36
CA VAL A 236 6.05 -4.84 15.57
C VAL A 236 4.69 -5.52 15.65
N TYR A 237 4.47 -6.63 14.93
CA TYR A 237 3.17 -7.29 14.87
C TYR A 237 3.07 -8.46 15.86
N ASP A 238 1.87 -8.67 16.39
CA ASP A 238 1.55 -9.72 17.36
C ASP A 238 1.14 -11.03 16.67
N GLU A 239 0.53 -10.94 15.49
CA GLU A 239 -0.04 -12.09 14.77
C GLU A 239 0.02 -11.84 13.26
N VAL A 240 0.23 -12.91 12.49
CA VAL A 240 0.16 -12.90 11.02
C VAL A 240 -1.11 -13.63 10.60
N LEU A 241 -1.99 -12.94 9.90
CA LEU A 241 -3.25 -13.48 9.37
C LEU A 241 -3.07 -13.81 7.90
N GLN A 242 -3.27 -15.09 7.56
CA GLN A 242 -3.28 -15.53 6.18
C GLN A 242 -4.68 -15.40 5.59
N ILE A 243 -4.75 -14.82 4.39
CA ILE A 243 -6.00 -14.60 3.66
C ILE A 243 -5.91 -15.25 2.27
N THR A 244 -6.96 -15.95 1.87
CA THR A 244 -7.03 -16.56 0.53
C THR A 244 -7.36 -15.51 -0.54
N ASN A 245 -7.09 -15.84 -1.80
CA ASN A 245 -7.50 -14.98 -2.92
C ASN A 245 -9.03 -14.78 -2.94
N ASP A 246 -9.80 -15.82 -2.65
CA ASP A 246 -11.26 -15.80 -2.69
C ASP A 246 -11.83 -14.92 -1.59
N GLU A 247 -11.31 -15.02 -0.35
CA GLU A 247 -11.68 -14.13 0.75
C GLU A 247 -11.38 -12.67 0.38
N ALA A 248 -10.19 -12.40 -0.18
CA ALA A 248 -9.82 -11.05 -0.60
C ALA A 248 -10.77 -10.49 -1.68
N PHE A 249 -11.16 -11.30 -2.65
CA PHE A 249 -12.10 -10.88 -3.70
C PHE A 249 -13.51 -10.67 -3.15
N GLU A 250 -14.01 -11.63 -2.37
CA GLU A 250 -15.33 -11.57 -1.77
C GLU A 250 -15.50 -10.29 -0.95
N TYR A 251 -14.60 -10.04 0.02
CA TYR A 251 -14.77 -8.91 0.92
C TYR A 251 -14.50 -7.55 0.27
N ALA A 252 -13.67 -7.48 -0.78
CA ALA A 252 -13.56 -6.26 -1.58
C ALA A 252 -14.86 -5.97 -2.37
N ARG A 253 -15.50 -6.99 -2.95
CA ARG A 253 -16.79 -6.85 -3.67
C ARG A 253 -17.93 -6.52 -2.71
N ARG A 254 -17.98 -7.18 -1.56
CA ARG A 254 -18.98 -6.94 -0.52
C ARG A 254 -18.86 -5.55 0.09
N ALA A 255 -17.65 -5.06 0.36
CA ALA A 255 -17.45 -3.68 0.81
C ALA A 255 -17.95 -2.65 -0.22
N ALA A 256 -17.74 -2.90 -1.52
CA ALA A 256 -18.30 -2.03 -2.55
C ALA A 256 -19.84 -2.08 -2.59
N ARG A 257 -20.44 -3.28 -2.54
CA ARG A 257 -21.89 -3.49 -2.66
C ARG A 257 -22.68 -3.08 -1.42
N GLU A 258 -22.16 -3.36 -0.24
CA GLU A 258 -22.88 -3.23 1.03
C GLU A 258 -22.53 -1.93 1.75
N GLU A 259 -21.34 -1.35 1.50
CA GLU A 259 -20.84 -0.18 2.24
C GLU A 259 -20.51 1.01 1.32
N GLY A 260 -20.56 0.82 0.00
CA GLY A 260 -20.17 1.85 -0.97
C GLY A 260 -18.66 2.12 -1.01
N ILE A 261 -17.84 1.20 -0.50
CA ILE A 261 -16.37 1.37 -0.40
C ILE A 261 -15.69 0.53 -1.48
N LEU A 262 -15.28 1.19 -2.57
CA LEU A 262 -14.63 0.55 -3.71
C LEU A 262 -13.11 0.46 -3.53
N GLY A 263 -12.63 -0.63 -2.92
CA GLY A 263 -11.20 -0.87 -2.66
C GLY A 263 -10.54 -1.88 -3.61
N GLY A 264 -9.21 -1.85 -3.71
CA GLY A 264 -8.44 -2.88 -4.42
C GLY A 264 -8.42 -4.25 -3.72
N ILE A 265 -7.76 -5.23 -4.34
CA ILE A 265 -7.73 -6.63 -3.86
C ILE A 265 -7.15 -6.75 -2.44
N SER A 266 -6.05 -6.05 -2.15
CA SER A 266 -5.43 -6.04 -0.82
C SER A 266 -6.28 -5.34 0.25
N SER A 267 -7.21 -4.47 -0.16
CA SER A 267 -8.21 -3.90 0.75
C SER A 267 -9.19 -4.97 1.22
N GLY A 268 -9.66 -5.83 0.31
CA GLY A 268 -10.52 -6.95 0.68
C GLY A 268 -9.82 -7.93 1.62
N ALA A 269 -8.52 -8.18 1.41
CA ALA A 269 -7.73 -8.98 2.34
C ALA A 269 -7.65 -8.36 3.74
N ALA A 270 -7.43 -7.05 3.83
CA ALA A 270 -7.42 -6.32 5.10
C ALA A 270 -8.79 -6.32 5.79
N ILE A 271 -9.88 -6.20 5.03
CA ILE A 271 -11.26 -6.27 5.55
C ILE A 271 -11.57 -7.68 6.06
N ALA A 272 -11.21 -8.73 5.30
CA ALA A 272 -11.37 -10.12 5.72
C ALA A 272 -10.67 -10.40 7.05
N ALA A 273 -9.42 -9.93 7.19
CA ALA A 273 -8.67 -9.99 8.44
C ALA A 273 -9.37 -9.20 9.57
N ALA A 274 -9.88 -7.99 9.28
CA ALA A 274 -10.59 -7.18 10.25
C ALA A 274 -11.85 -7.85 10.79
N LEU A 275 -12.61 -8.54 9.94
CA LEU A 275 -13.79 -9.29 10.35
C LEU A 275 -13.43 -10.46 11.27
N LYS A 276 -12.34 -11.19 10.97
CA LYS A 276 -11.82 -12.27 11.84
C LYS A 276 -11.40 -11.73 13.22
N VAL A 277 -10.67 -10.61 13.26
CA VAL A 277 -10.20 -9.97 14.50
C VAL A 277 -11.35 -9.37 15.29
N ALA A 278 -12.27 -8.68 14.63
CA ALA A 278 -13.41 -8.04 15.28
C ALA A 278 -14.33 -9.05 15.96
N LYS A 279 -14.53 -10.23 15.35
CA LYS A 279 -15.25 -11.33 15.97
C LYS A 279 -14.54 -11.87 17.22
N LYS A 280 -13.20 -11.90 17.23
CA LYS A 280 -12.38 -12.36 18.37
C LYS A 280 -12.40 -11.35 19.53
N LEU A 281 -12.36 -10.05 19.24
CA LEU A 281 -12.35 -8.99 20.24
C LEU A 281 -13.73 -8.70 20.84
N GLY A 282 -14.79 -8.81 20.03
CA GLY A 282 -16.16 -8.63 20.47
C GLY A 282 -16.59 -7.17 20.67
N LYS A 283 -17.85 -7.00 21.03
CA LYS A 283 -18.53 -5.70 21.14
C LYS A 283 -17.84 -4.71 22.08
N GLY A 284 -17.84 -3.44 21.68
CA GLY A 284 -17.23 -2.34 22.44
C GLY A 284 -15.74 -2.12 22.16
N LYS A 285 -15.10 -3.03 21.42
CA LYS A 285 -13.73 -2.89 20.92
C LYS A 285 -13.69 -2.20 19.56
N LYS A 286 -12.52 -1.67 19.18
CA LYS A 286 -12.30 -0.97 17.91
C LYS A 286 -11.10 -1.55 17.15
N VAL A 287 -11.31 -1.86 15.87
CA VAL A 287 -10.28 -2.39 14.97
C VAL A 287 -10.16 -1.47 13.76
N LEU A 288 -8.95 -1.14 13.33
CA LEU A 288 -8.70 -0.36 12.14
C LEU A 288 -7.92 -1.17 11.09
N ALA A 289 -8.39 -1.16 9.86
CA ALA A 289 -7.71 -1.75 8.70
C ALA A 289 -7.32 -0.67 7.68
N ILE A 290 -6.12 -0.81 7.10
CA ILE A 290 -5.66 0.05 6.00
C ILE A 290 -6.30 -0.41 4.68
N ILE A 291 -6.88 0.54 3.93
CA ILE A 291 -7.45 0.31 2.60
C ILE A 291 -6.54 0.95 1.55
N PRO A 292 -5.59 0.20 0.95
CA PRO A 292 -4.40 0.79 0.35
C PRO A 292 -4.62 1.51 -0.98
N SER A 293 -5.68 1.17 -1.74
CA SER A 293 -5.85 1.65 -3.12
C SER A 293 -7.29 1.56 -3.61
N ASN A 294 -7.61 2.44 -4.57
CA ASN A 294 -8.93 2.54 -5.17
C ASN A 294 -9.21 1.32 -6.07
N GLY A 295 -10.41 0.76 -5.97
CA GLY A 295 -10.85 -0.39 -6.76
C GLY A 295 -10.95 -0.13 -8.26
N GLU A 296 -11.14 1.10 -8.72
CA GLU A 296 -11.20 1.45 -10.15
C GLU A 296 -9.94 1.00 -10.92
N ARG A 297 -8.78 1.00 -10.25
CA ARG A 297 -7.50 0.54 -10.82
C ARG A 297 -7.47 -0.96 -11.13
N TYR A 298 -8.47 -1.70 -10.68
CA TYR A 298 -8.54 -3.15 -10.75
C TYR A 298 -9.73 -3.65 -11.58
N LEU A 299 -10.42 -2.76 -12.31
CA LEU A 299 -11.55 -3.11 -13.19
C LEU A 299 -11.18 -4.12 -14.30
N SER A 300 -9.94 -4.06 -14.80
CA SER A 300 -9.43 -5.03 -15.79
C SER A 300 -8.83 -6.29 -15.16
N THR A 301 -8.98 -6.48 -13.84
CA THR A 301 -8.50 -7.68 -13.14
C THR A 301 -9.68 -8.58 -12.74
N PRO A 302 -9.42 -9.85 -12.39
CA PRO A 302 -10.46 -10.75 -11.90
C PRO A 302 -11.23 -10.26 -10.67
N LEU A 303 -10.78 -9.21 -9.98
CA LEU A 303 -11.52 -8.63 -8.86
C LEU A 303 -12.89 -8.10 -9.29
N TYR A 304 -12.95 -7.31 -10.37
CA TYR A 304 -14.18 -6.64 -10.83
C TYR A 304 -14.58 -7.02 -12.25
N GLN A 305 -13.86 -7.95 -12.88
CA GLN A 305 -14.42 -8.74 -13.97
C GLN A 305 -15.42 -9.73 -13.36
N PHE A 306 -16.67 -9.29 -13.32
CA PHE A 306 -17.79 -10.20 -13.13
C PHE A 306 -17.98 -10.94 -14.46
N ASP A 307 -18.29 -12.22 -14.39
CA ASP A 307 -18.78 -12.91 -15.59
C ASP A 307 -20.01 -12.12 -16.07
N GLU A 308 -20.08 -11.82 -17.37
CA GLU A 308 -21.28 -11.26 -17.97
C GLU A 308 -22.41 -12.25 -17.70
N ALA A 309 -23.26 -11.89 -16.74
CA ALA A 309 -24.24 -12.81 -16.20
C ALA A 309 -25.18 -13.31 -17.31
N GLU A 310 -25.39 -14.62 -17.32
CA GLU A 310 -26.74 -15.19 -17.43
C GLU A 310 -27.66 -14.59 -16.34
#